data_AF-A0A2V8PMY6-F1
#
_entry.id   AF-A0A2V8PMY6-F1
#
_cell.length_a   1.000
_cell.length_b   1.000
_cell.length_c   1.000
_cell.angle_alpha   90.00
_cell.angle_beta   90.00
_cell.angle_gamma   90.00
#
_symmetry.space_group_name_H-M   'P 1'
#
loop_
_entity.id
_entity.type
_entity.pdbx_description
1 polymer ?
#
loop_
_entity_poly.entity_id
_entity_poly.type
_entity_poly.pdbx_seq_one_letter_code
_entity_poly.pdbx_strand_id
1 'polypeptide(L)'
;ETALDGGGQYSFRQNGEYHLFNPATIHKLQQACRVNSYDDFKEYSRLIDDETGKLCTLRSLMRLKSNREPIPIAEVEPVESIVQRFKTGAMSYGSISKEAHEALAIAMNRIGARSNTGEGGEDPA
;
A
#
# COMPACT_ATOMS: atom_id res chain seq x y z
N GLU A 1 1.85 -2.91 43.53
CA GLU A 1 1.27 -3.66 42.40
C GLU A 1 2.06 -3.30 41.14
N THR A 2 2.51 -4.29 40.39
CA THR A 2 3.12 -4.11 39.07
C THR A 2 2.04 -4.35 38.02
N ALA A 3 1.65 -3.29 37.31
CA ALA A 3 0.73 -3.40 36.18
C ALA A 3 1.40 -4.13 35.01
N LEU A 4 0.58 -4.78 34.17
CA LEU A 4 1.04 -5.39 32.92
C LEU A 4 1.47 -4.30 31.93
N ASP A 5 2.41 -4.64 31.05
CA ASP A 5 2.83 -3.76 29.97
C ASP A 5 1.67 -3.42 29.04
N GLY A 6 1.69 -2.20 28.50
CA GLY A 6 0.63 -1.68 27.63
C GLY A 6 0.46 -2.44 26.31
N GLY A 7 1.39 -3.33 25.95
CA GLY A 7 1.33 -4.14 24.74
C GLY A 7 1.32 -3.32 23.44
N GLY A 8 0.90 -3.96 22.35
CA GLY A 8 0.88 -3.37 21.01
C GLY A 8 0.76 -4.38 19.88
N GLN A 9 0.69 -5.67 20.17
CA GLN A 9 0.67 -6.73 19.16
C GLN A 9 -0.51 -6.64 18.18
N TYR A 10 -1.72 -6.32 18.67
CA TYR A 10 -2.94 -6.28 17.85
C TYR A 10 -3.25 -4.91 17.24
N SER A 11 -2.72 -3.83 17.82
CA SER A 11 -2.98 -2.46 17.38
C SER A 11 -1.80 -1.59 17.72
N PHE A 12 -1.48 -0.67 16.82
CA PHE A 12 -0.44 0.32 17.02
C PHE A 12 -0.62 1.07 18.34
N ARG A 13 0.49 1.23 19.08
CA ARG A 13 0.63 2.11 20.25
C ARG A 13 1.98 2.80 20.15
N GLN A 14 2.07 4.06 20.59
CA GLN A 14 3.30 4.86 20.48
C GLN A 14 4.51 4.19 21.16
N ASN A 15 4.29 3.52 22.29
CA ASN A 15 5.32 2.82 23.05
C ASN A 15 5.14 1.28 22.99
N GLY A 16 4.50 0.77 21.93
CA GLY A 16 4.25 -0.65 21.74
C GLY A 16 5.14 -1.27 20.67
N GLU A 17 4.74 -2.46 20.21
CA GLU A 17 5.34 -3.14 19.06
C GLU A 17 5.37 -2.23 17.83
N TYR A 18 6.36 -2.44 16.96
CA TYR A 18 6.44 -1.71 15.70
C TYR A 18 5.42 -2.25 14.68
N HIS A 19 4.70 -1.34 14.02
CA HIS A 19 3.74 -1.66 12.97
C HIS A 19 4.18 -1.01 11.65
N LEU A 20 4.12 -1.80 10.56
CA LEU A 20 4.35 -1.32 9.20
C LEU A 20 3.38 -0.17 8.84
N PHE A 21 2.12 -0.32 9.22
CA PHE A 21 1.11 0.73 9.15
C PHE A 21 1.06 1.49 10.47
N ASN A 22 1.63 2.69 10.49
CA ASN A 22 1.71 3.57 11.65
C ASN A 22 1.36 5.01 11.23
N PRO A 23 1.19 5.96 12.17
CA PRO A 23 0.77 7.31 11.84
C PRO A 23 1.66 8.02 10.80
N ALA A 24 2.98 7.79 10.84
CA ALA A 24 3.90 8.41 9.90
C ALA A 24 3.75 7.84 8.48
N THR A 25 3.70 6.50 8.33
CA THR A 25 3.56 5.86 7.01
C THR A 25 2.20 6.16 6.39
N ILE A 26 1.12 6.13 7.18
CA ILE A 26 -0.24 6.47 6.71
C ILE A 26 -0.31 7.94 6.28
N HIS A 27 0.18 8.87 7.11
CA HIS A 27 0.13 10.29 6.79
C HIS A 27 0.90 10.61 5.51
N LYS A 28 2.11 10.06 5.35
CA LYS A 28 2.93 10.29 4.15
C LYS A 28 2.27 9.79 2.87
N LEU A 29 1.68 8.60 2.89
CA LEU A 29 0.93 8.09 1.73
C LEU A 29 -0.28 8.98 1.40
N GLN A 30 -1.06 9.37 2.40
CA GLN A 30 -2.22 10.23 2.21
C GLN A 30 -1.83 11.60 1.62
N GLN A 31 -0.75 12.22 2.11
CA GLN A 31 -0.26 13.48 1.55
C GLN A 31 0.20 13.29 0.11
N ALA A 32 1.04 12.29 -0.17
CA ALA A 32 1.56 12.01 -1.51
C ALA A 32 0.44 11.90 -2.55
N CYS A 33 -0.62 11.15 -2.24
CA CYS A 33 -1.77 11.02 -3.12
C CYS A 33 -2.61 12.30 -3.23
N ARG A 34 -2.76 13.06 -2.14
CA ARG A 34 -3.59 14.28 -2.12
C ARG A 34 -2.99 15.44 -2.89
N VAL A 35 -1.67 15.63 -2.79
CA VAL A 35 -0.95 16.70 -3.50
C VAL A 35 -0.31 16.24 -4.81
N ASN A 36 -0.48 14.96 -5.16
CA ASN A 36 0.11 14.32 -6.35
C ASN A 36 1.64 14.50 -6.43
N SER A 37 2.33 14.18 -5.32
CA SER A 37 3.76 14.36 -5.16
C SER A 37 4.48 13.01 -5.18
N TYR A 38 5.27 12.77 -6.24
CA TYR A 38 6.09 11.56 -6.34
C TYR A 38 7.25 11.56 -5.34
N ASP A 39 7.76 12.73 -4.96
CA ASP A 39 8.81 12.85 -3.95
C ASP A 39 8.29 12.44 -2.57
N ASP A 40 7.08 12.86 -2.19
CA ASP A 40 6.43 12.40 -0.95
C ASP A 40 6.15 10.89 -0.99
N PHE A 41 5.80 10.35 -2.18
CA PHE A 41 5.62 8.91 -2.34
C PHE A 41 6.93 8.14 -2.15
N LYS A 42 8.07 8.66 -2.63
CA LYS A 42 9.40 8.07 -2.39
C LYS A 42 9.81 8.14 -0.92
N GLU A 43 9.42 9.19 -0.20
CA GLU A 43 9.61 9.24 1.25
C GLU A 43 8.79 8.17 1.96
N TYR A 44 7.51 8.03 1.59
CA TYR A 44 6.66 6.94 2.08
C TYR A 44 7.26 5.56 1.81
N SER A 45 7.68 5.28 0.56
CA SER A 45 8.22 3.97 0.19
C SER A 45 9.51 3.67 0.94
N ARG A 46 10.38 4.66 1.15
CA ARG A 46 11.57 4.51 1.99
C ARG A 46 11.21 4.13 3.43
N LEU A 47 10.18 4.74 4.03
CA LEU A 47 9.74 4.36 5.39
C LEU A 47 9.19 2.92 5.46
N ILE A 48 8.64 2.41 4.34
CA ILE A 48 8.08 1.06 4.20
C ILE A 48 9.14 0.01 3.84
N ASP A 49 10.22 0.40 3.15
CA ASP A 49 11.26 -0.50 2.67
C ASP A 49 12.50 -0.52 3.59
N ASP A 50 12.77 0.58 4.31
CA ASP A 50 13.83 0.68 5.32
C ASP A 50 13.41 0.00 6.64
N GLU A 51 13.04 -1.27 6.53
CA GLU A 51 12.69 -2.18 7.64
C GLU A 51 13.88 -3.04 8.07
N THR A 52 15.07 -2.82 7.51
CA THR A 52 16.26 -3.58 7.89
C THR A 52 16.53 -3.34 9.39
N GLY A 53 16.18 -4.32 10.21
CA GLY A 53 16.27 -4.26 11.68
C GLY A 53 14.92 -4.30 12.43
N LYS A 54 13.78 -4.04 11.77
CA LYS A 54 12.44 -4.13 12.38
C LYS A 54 11.73 -5.46 12.12
N LEU A 55 12.19 -6.21 11.12
CA LEU A 55 11.80 -7.61 10.85
C LEU A 55 10.29 -7.86 10.68
N CYS A 56 9.53 -6.90 10.15
CA CYS A 56 8.08 -7.05 9.95
C CYS A 56 7.71 -7.98 8.80
N THR A 57 8.60 -8.14 7.82
CA THR A 57 8.33 -8.93 6.62
C THR A 57 9.55 -9.77 6.23
N LEU A 58 9.35 -10.96 5.68
CA LEU A 58 10.47 -11.78 5.16
C LEU A 58 11.21 -11.09 4.01
N ARG A 59 10.49 -10.28 3.22
CA ARG A 59 11.09 -9.55 2.09
C ARG A 59 12.16 -8.53 2.51
N SER A 60 12.09 -7.99 3.72
CA SER A 60 13.08 -7.03 4.21
C SER A 60 14.45 -7.66 4.50
N LEU A 61 14.51 -8.99 4.59
CA LEU A 61 15.75 -9.78 4.72
C LEU A 61 16.42 -10.06 3.37
N MET A 62 15.78 -9.71 2.26
CA MET A 62 16.23 -10.03 0.91
C MET A 62 16.68 -8.77 0.17
N ARG A 63 17.70 -8.90 -0.69
CA ARG A 63 18.13 -7.85 -1.62
C ARG A 63 18.08 -8.34 -3.05
N LEU A 64 17.64 -7.48 -3.96
CA LEU A 64 17.73 -7.76 -5.39
C LEU A 64 19.18 -7.58 -5.84
N LYS A 65 19.80 -8.67 -6.30
CA LYS A 65 21.14 -8.64 -6.93
C LYS A 65 20.97 -8.96 -8.41
N SER A 66 21.48 -8.07 -9.26
CA SER A 66 21.49 -8.25 -10.71
C SER A 66 22.93 -8.21 -11.21
N ASN A 67 23.23 -9.01 -12.23
CA ASN A 67 24.47 -8.96 -13.02
C ASN A 67 24.25 -8.29 -14.39
N ARG A 68 23.08 -7.67 -14.61
CA ARG A 68 22.75 -6.94 -15.84
C ARG A 68 23.16 -5.48 -15.70
N GLU A 69 23.61 -4.89 -16.80
CA GLU A 69 23.86 -3.46 -16.86
C GLU A 69 22.56 -2.66 -16.68
N PRO A 70 22.59 -1.53 -15.95
CA PRO A 70 21.45 -0.63 -15.84
C PRO A 70 21.05 -0.09 -17.22
N ILE A 71 19.74 0.05 -17.43
CA ILE A 71 19.18 0.65 -18.64
C ILE A 71 18.58 2.03 -18.32
N PRO A 72 18.50 2.96 -19.30
CA PRO A 72 17.73 4.19 -19.17
C PRO A 72 16.26 3.91 -18.83
N ILE A 73 15.65 4.74 -17.98
CA ILE A 73 14.23 4.59 -17.58
C ILE A 73 13.28 4.64 -18.77
N ALA A 74 13.65 5.36 -19.84
CA ALA A 74 12.86 5.46 -21.06
C ALA A 74 12.76 4.14 -21.85
N GLU A 75 13.63 3.17 -21.56
CA GLU A 75 13.58 1.82 -22.15
C GLU A 75 12.72 0.85 -21.34
N VAL A 76 12.34 1.22 -20.11
CA VAL A 76 11.42 0.43 -19.28
C VAL A 76 10.01 0.54 -19.87
N GLU A 77 9.22 -0.53 -19.74
CA GLU A 77 7.82 -0.50 -20.18
C GLU A 77 7.04 0.68 -19.55
N PRO A 78 6.11 1.29 -20.29
CA PRO A 78 5.42 2.50 -19.85
C PRO A 78 4.45 2.20 -18.70
N VAL A 79 4.10 3.23 -17.93
CA VAL A 79 3.21 3.12 -16.75
C VAL A 79 1.87 2.52 -17.14
N GLU A 80 1.32 2.90 -18.29
CA GLU A 80 0.04 2.43 -18.84
C GLU A 80 0.04 0.91 -19.09
N SER A 81 1.20 0.29 -19.34
CA SER A 81 1.37 -1.16 -19.42
C SER A 81 1.46 -1.78 -18.03
N ILE A 82 2.28 -1.19 -17.15
CA ILE A 82 2.49 -1.69 -15.79
C ILE A 82 1.18 -1.76 -15.00
N VAL A 83 0.39 -0.68 -14.99
CA VAL A 83 -0.81 -0.57 -14.15
C VAL A 83 -1.90 -1.57 -14.51
N GLN A 84 -1.94 -2.08 -15.75
CA GLN A 84 -2.90 -3.13 -16.15
C GLN A 84 -2.72 -4.43 -15.38
N ARG A 85 -1.55 -4.64 -14.78
CA ARG A 85 -1.26 -5.81 -13.93
C ARG A 85 -1.77 -5.61 -12.50
N PHE A 86 -2.13 -4.38 -12.11
CA PHE A 86 -2.62 -4.08 -10.78
C PHE A 86 -4.10 -4.45 -10.64
N LYS A 87 -4.44 -4.90 -9.43
CA LYS A 87 -5.81 -5.20 -9.04
C LYS A 87 -6.04 -4.70 -7.64
N THR A 88 -7.18 -4.07 -7.38
CA THR A 88 -7.58 -3.81 -5.99
C THR A 88 -8.03 -5.12 -5.35
N GLY A 89 -7.81 -5.26 -4.04
CA GLY A 89 -8.28 -6.42 -3.29
C GLY A 89 -9.80 -6.55 -3.32
N ALA A 90 -10.29 -7.76 -3.07
CA ALA A 90 -11.70 -8.05 -2.86
C ALA A 90 -12.14 -7.46 -1.52
N MET A 91 -12.86 -6.33 -1.55
CA MET A 91 -13.43 -5.70 -0.35
C MET A 91 -14.93 -5.62 -0.55
N SER A 92 -15.70 -6.34 0.27
CA SER A 92 -17.13 -6.51 0.06
C SER A 92 -17.90 -5.21 0.27
N TYR A 93 -18.92 -5.04 -0.57
CA TYR A 93 -20.01 -4.12 -0.31
C TYR A 93 -20.66 -4.47 1.05
N GLY A 94 -20.64 -3.53 1.99
CA GLY A 94 -21.06 -3.74 3.39
C GLY A 94 -19.92 -3.83 4.40
N SER A 95 -18.71 -4.24 3.99
CA SER A 95 -17.49 -4.05 4.79
C SER A 95 -16.85 -2.68 4.55
N ILE A 96 -17.06 -2.12 3.37
CA ILE A 96 -16.75 -0.72 3.04
C ILE A 96 -18.01 -0.02 2.52
N SER A 97 -18.00 1.31 2.55
CA SER A 97 -19.12 2.11 2.04
C SER A 97 -19.24 2.01 0.51
N LYS A 98 -20.43 2.33 -0.01
CA LYS A 98 -20.69 2.39 -1.46
C LYS A 98 -19.71 3.32 -2.16
N GLU A 99 -19.48 4.49 -1.59
CA GLU A 99 -18.60 5.51 -2.15
C GLU A 99 -17.15 5.02 -2.24
N ALA A 100 -16.69 4.27 -1.24
CA ALA A 100 -15.35 3.70 -1.25
C ALA A 100 -15.21 2.60 -2.32
N HIS A 101 -16.22 1.73 -2.44
CA HIS A 101 -16.26 0.65 -3.43
C HIS A 101 -16.27 1.20 -4.86
N GLU A 102 -17.16 2.15 -5.14
CA GLU A 102 -17.28 2.80 -6.44
C GLU A 102 -16.05 3.62 -6.79
N ALA A 103 -15.44 4.33 -5.83
CA ALA A 103 -14.22 5.10 -6.06
C ALA A 103 -13.08 4.19 -6.57
N LEU A 104 -12.94 2.99 -6.01
CA LEU A 104 -11.96 2.00 -6.48
C LEU A 104 -12.28 1.50 -7.88
N ALA A 105 -13.54 1.15 -8.15
CA ALA A 105 -13.96 0.67 -9.47
C ALA A 105 -13.70 1.73 -10.56
N ILE A 106 -14.11 2.97 -10.31
CA ILE A 106 -13.88 4.10 -11.21
C ILE A 106 -12.39 4.33 -11.44
N ALA A 107 -11.57 4.34 -10.38
CA ALA A 107 -10.13 4.55 -10.50
C ALA A 107 -9.45 3.46 -11.34
N MET A 108 -9.75 2.19 -11.08
CA MET A 108 -9.15 1.06 -11.79
C MET A 108 -9.57 1.02 -13.26
N ASN A 109 -10.85 1.28 -13.55
CA ASN A 109 -11.35 1.35 -14.92
C ASN A 109 -10.70 2.50 -15.72
N ARG A 110 -10.47 3.66 -15.09
CA ARG A 110 -9.79 4.81 -15.73
C ARG A 110 -8.37 4.50 -16.17
N ILE A 111 -7.65 3.65 -15.45
CA ILE A 111 -6.25 3.27 -15.75
C ILE A 111 -6.14 1.93 -16.50
N GLY A 112 -7.26 1.32 -16.90
CA GLY A 112 -7.28 0.01 -17.58
C GLY A 112 -6.89 -1.18 -16.71
N ALA A 113 -6.89 -1.01 -15.39
CA ALA A 113 -6.64 -2.06 -14.42
C ALA A 113 -7.96 -2.75 -14.00
N ARG A 114 -7.92 -3.63 -12.98
CA ARG A 114 -9.14 -4.34 -12.53
C ARG A 114 -9.47 -4.04 -11.07
N SER A 115 -10.73 -3.76 -10.78
CA SER A 115 -11.28 -3.83 -9.42
C SER A 115 -11.83 -5.22 -9.13
N ASN A 116 -12.22 -5.49 -7.88
CA ASN A 116 -12.81 -6.74 -7.46
C ASN A 116 -14.05 -6.44 -6.59
N THR A 117 -15.17 -7.06 -6.95
CA THR A 117 -16.50 -6.87 -6.35
C THR A 117 -16.52 -7.17 -4.85
N GLY A 118 -15.68 -8.10 -4.40
CA GLY A 118 -15.81 -8.71 -3.08
C GLY A 118 -16.97 -9.71 -3.00
N GLU A 119 -17.22 -10.21 -1.80
CA GLU A 119 -18.25 -11.25 -1.53
C GLU A 119 -19.68 -10.70 -1.44
N GLY A 120 -19.83 -9.37 -1.32
CA GLY A 120 -21.12 -8.71 -1.05
C GLY A 120 -22.02 -8.52 -2.28
N GLY A 121 -21.60 -8.97 -3.45
CA GLY A 121 -22.24 -8.65 -4.72
C GLY A 121 -22.00 -7.19 -5.16
N GLU A 122 -22.59 -6.80 -6.28
CA GLU A 122 -22.58 -5.42 -6.79
C GLU A 122 -24.00 -4.97 -7.11
N ASP A 123 -24.22 -3.66 -7.00
CA ASP A 123 -25.46 -3.02 -7.44
C ASP A 123 -25.53 -3.05 -8.98
N PRO A 124 -26.53 -3.70 -9.60
CA PRO A 124 -26.63 -3.78 -11.06
C PRO A 124 -27.24 -2.53 -11.72
N ALA A 125 -27.76 -1.58 -10.92
CA ALA A 125 -28.55 -0.43 -11.38
C ALA A 125 -27.73 0.85 -11.60
#